data_AF-V9DY41-F1
#
_entry.id   AF-V9DY41-F1
#
_cell.length_a   1.000
_cell.length_b   1.000
_cell.length_c   1.000
_cell.angle_alpha   90.00
_cell.angle_beta   90.00
_cell.angle_gamma   90.00
#
_symmetry.space_group_name_H-M   'P 1'
#
loop_
_entity.id
_entity.type
_entity.pdbx_description
1 polymer ?
#
loop_
_entity_poly.entity_id
_entity_poly.type
_entity_poly.pdbx_seq_one_letter_code
_entity_poly.pdbx_strand_id
1 'polypeptide(L)'
;MSRYTPPPPAGWVPPPQRDTTALCLTFPQRPRTPEEVGRYRKSFFSEPGARIAHPGLINDLKRVDPMTKFGVVTTGSEHVPEMLVSGPATEYQRINLDKLESNYASHKREPLGKSFSRGHKLPAHIQKPEFAFGMKGAFCESAKELLYPSTSARLLNSREDEELYKRSHGSVAPGEQKNRNYRWEAAKIDPARHRFGVKPIGSSNGQVGGEVSVVLNPEMNESIIPPAVAPQHLEDRRTLYDHLGKPRHLGAAETDNLPNNHVFGVVTQDSDSAWLCIQGEYSPAEQQPDTDLGRAVHHGWRNATADNRLFGIPTIRSDIPAPARRSIADGQNYGDDVSAQALLYPEEFASSGVANAEFAEPRDQKYLRGLFQKIGHGVSDEDFELIWKQATQSVRYTPIGLTSIADYRDALNDFLEAQGRGPAALQQWHNVAQAL
;
A
#
# COMPACT_ATOMS: atom_id res chain seq x y z
N MET A 1 104.70 46.14 -79.06
CA MET A 1 103.48 46.74 -79.65
C MET A 1 103.09 47.90 -78.77
N SER A 2 103.26 49.12 -79.29
CA SER A 2 103.33 50.38 -78.56
C SER A 2 102.08 50.66 -77.72
N ARG A 3 102.22 50.59 -76.40
CA ARG A 3 101.30 51.24 -75.46
C ARG A 3 102.04 52.48 -74.95
N TYR A 4 101.73 53.62 -75.55
CA TYR A 4 102.11 54.91 -75.00
C TYR A 4 101.31 55.11 -73.71
N THR A 5 101.91 54.86 -72.55
CA THR A 5 101.33 55.21 -71.25
C THR A 5 101.74 56.64 -70.93
N PRO A 6 100.80 57.61 -70.91
CA PRO A 6 101.14 58.98 -70.53
C PRO A 6 101.62 59.04 -69.07
N PRO A 7 102.44 60.03 -68.70
CA PRO A 7 102.94 60.17 -67.34
C PRO A 7 101.78 60.33 -66.34
N PRO A 8 101.92 59.82 -65.10
CA PRO A 8 100.87 59.91 -64.09
C PRO A 8 100.51 61.38 -63.84
N PRO A 9 99.21 61.72 -63.72
CA PRO A 9 98.79 63.09 -63.48
C PRO A 9 99.34 63.58 -62.14
N ALA A 10 100.04 64.72 -62.16
CA ALA A 10 100.52 65.37 -60.95
C ALA A 10 99.33 66.03 -60.23
N GLY A 11 98.89 65.43 -59.14
CA GLY A 11 97.80 65.93 -58.31
C GLY A 11 97.65 65.11 -57.02
N TRP A 12 97.02 65.70 -56.01
CA TRP A 12 96.72 65.00 -54.76
C TRP A 12 95.66 63.93 -55.00
N VAL A 13 96.03 62.66 -54.82
CA VAL A 13 95.10 61.54 -54.87
C VAL A 13 94.61 61.29 -53.44
N PRO A 14 93.31 61.49 -53.15
CA PRO A 14 92.79 61.19 -51.83
C PRO A 14 93.00 59.71 -51.48
N PRO A 15 93.21 59.37 -50.19
CA PRO A 15 93.28 57.97 -49.77
C PRO A 15 92.00 57.25 -50.22
N PRO A 16 92.09 55.97 -50.60
CA PRO A 16 90.93 55.23 -51.11
C PRO A 16 89.82 55.29 -50.06
N GLN A 17 88.70 55.92 -50.42
CA GLN A 17 87.54 56.07 -49.55
C GLN A 17 86.90 54.68 -49.41
N ARG A 18 87.23 53.99 -48.31
CA ARG A 18 86.84 52.60 -48.06
C ARG A 18 85.35 52.45 -47.80
N ASP A 19 84.67 53.53 -47.43
CA ASP A 19 83.25 53.51 -47.11
C ASP A 19 82.45 53.96 -48.33
N THR A 20 81.87 52.99 -49.04
CA THR A 20 80.98 53.23 -50.17
C THR A 20 79.53 53.26 -49.70
N THR A 21 78.66 53.98 -50.41
CA THR A 21 77.20 53.96 -50.15
C THR A 21 76.63 52.54 -50.24
N ALA A 22 77.22 51.68 -51.09
CA ALA A 22 76.90 50.27 -51.18
C ALA A 22 77.26 49.50 -49.89
N LEU A 23 78.40 49.80 -49.26
CA LEU A 23 78.79 49.19 -47.98
C LEU A 23 77.83 49.55 -46.84
N CYS A 24 77.23 50.74 -46.87
CA CYS A 24 76.20 51.14 -45.91
C CYS A 24 74.88 50.36 -46.06
N LEU A 25 74.61 49.78 -47.23
CA LEU A 25 73.45 48.93 -47.50
C LEU A 25 73.75 47.43 -47.28
N THR A 26 75.02 47.06 -47.14
CA THR A 26 75.44 45.71 -46.77
C THR A 26 75.67 45.62 -45.27
N PHE A 27 74.68 45.09 -44.55
CA PHE A 27 74.81 44.90 -43.11
C PHE A 27 75.64 43.64 -42.81
N PRO A 28 76.76 43.75 -42.08
CA PRO A 28 77.48 42.56 -41.63
C PRO A 28 76.60 41.73 -40.70
N GLN A 29 76.74 40.40 -40.74
CA GLN A 29 76.01 39.53 -39.82
C GLN A 29 76.36 39.90 -38.38
N ARG A 30 75.35 40.34 -37.62
CA ARG A 30 75.51 40.64 -36.21
C ARG A 30 75.77 39.33 -35.45
N PRO A 31 76.64 39.35 -34.42
CA PRO A 31 76.83 38.18 -33.58
C PRO A 31 75.50 37.76 -32.95
N ARG A 32 75.20 36.46 -32.97
CA ARG A 32 73.97 35.91 -32.40
C ARG A 32 73.97 36.07 -30.88
N THR A 33 72.81 36.33 -30.32
CA THR A 33 72.64 36.36 -28.85
C THR A 33 72.94 34.96 -28.28
N PRO A 34 73.76 34.83 -27.23
CA PRO A 34 73.99 33.55 -26.55
C PRO A 34 72.69 32.93 -26.01
N GLU A 35 72.57 31.60 -26.08
CA GLU A 35 71.33 30.89 -25.75
C GLU A 35 70.92 31.03 -24.28
N GLU A 36 71.88 31.12 -23.37
CA GLU A 36 71.61 31.27 -21.92
C GLU A 36 70.95 32.61 -21.57
N VAL A 37 71.33 33.68 -22.28
CA VAL A 37 70.83 35.04 -22.07
C VAL A 37 69.59 35.32 -22.93
N GLY A 38 69.39 34.51 -23.99
CA GLY A 38 68.26 34.62 -24.91
C GLY A 38 66.91 34.64 -24.20
N ARG A 39 66.72 33.81 -23.16
CA ARG A 39 65.46 33.73 -22.39
C ARG A 39 65.02 35.03 -21.72
N TYR A 40 65.92 35.99 -21.49
CA TYR A 40 65.63 37.29 -20.89
C TYR A 40 65.62 38.43 -21.92
N ARG A 41 65.98 38.15 -23.18
CA ARG A 41 66.13 39.16 -24.23
C ARG A 41 64.84 39.29 -25.04
N LYS A 42 64.45 40.53 -25.32
CA LYS A 42 63.26 40.86 -26.12
C LYS A 42 63.29 40.22 -27.52
N SER A 43 64.47 40.05 -28.10
CA SER A 43 64.65 39.38 -29.40
C SER A 43 64.12 37.95 -29.43
N PHE A 44 64.18 37.23 -28.31
CA PHE A 44 63.71 35.84 -28.19
C PHE A 44 62.18 35.76 -28.09
N PHE A 45 61.53 36.80 -27.52
CA PHE A 45 60.06 36.90 -27.47
C PHE A 45 59.44 37.40 -28.77
N SER A 46 60.24 37.96 -29.67
CA SER A 46 59.79 38.50 -30.96
C SER A 46 60.09 37.57 -32.14
N GLU A 47 60.46 36.31 -31.90
CA GLU A 47 60.66 35.35 -32.97
C GLU A 47 59.30 35.01 -33.63
N PRO A 48 59.16 35.16 -34.96
CA PRO A 48 57.92 34.86 -35.65
C PRO A 48 57.49 33.39 -35.44
N GLY A 49 56.25 33.16 -35.04
CA GLY A 49 55.68 31.83 -34.86
C GLY A 49 56.00 31.13 -33.53
N ALA A 50 56.80 31.76 -32.65
CA ALA A 50 57.09 31.22 -31.33
C ALA A 50 56.03 31.62 -30.29
N ARG A 51 55.69 30.71 -29.38
CA ARG A 51 54.81 31.02 -28.24
C ARG A 51 55.57 31.86 -27.21
N ILE A 52 55.05 33.04 -26.89
CA ILE A 52 55.61 33.89 -25.83
C ILE A 52 55.30 33.25 -24.47
N ALA A 53 56.35 32.84 -23.75
CA ALA A 53 56.25 32.31 -22.39
C ALA A 53 56.99 33.23 -21.42
N HIS A 54 56.58 33.28 -20.15
CA HIS A 54 57.28 34.07 -19.14
C HIS A 54 58.72 33.54 -18.93
N PRO A 55 59.75 34.41 -18.78
CA PRO A 55 61.15 33.98 -18.65
C PRO A 55 61.42 32.89 -17.61
N GLY A 56 60.69 32.93 -16.49
CA GLY A 56 60.80 31.93 -15.42
C GLY A 56 60.24 30.55 -15.78
N LEU A 57 59.26 30.47 -16.68
CA LEU A 57 58.55 29.23 -17.05
C LEU A 57 59.16 28.53 -18.27
N ILE A 58 60.03 29.19 -19.04
CA ILE A 58 60.60 28.65 -20.30
C ILE A 58 61.31 27.30 -20.08
N ASN A 59 62.03 27.16 -18.96
CA ASN A 59 62.73 25.92 -18.64
C ASN A 59 61.78 24.81 -18.18
N ASP A 60 60.66 25.17 -17.55
CA ASP A 60 59.66 24.20 -17.08
C ASP A 60 58.75 23.74 -18.22
N LEU A 61 58.41 24.63 -19.15
CA LEU A 61 57.68 24.30 -20.38
C LEU A 61 58.41 23.28 -21.25
N LYS A 62 59.76 23.27 -21.24
CA LYS A 62 60.57 22.26 -21.94
C LYS A 62 60.48 20.87 -21.30
N ARG A 63 60.07 20.78 -20.03
CA ARG A 63 59.91 19.52 -19.28
C ARG A 63 58.51 18.92 -19.42
N VAL A 64 57.53 19.72 -19.87
CA VAL A 64 56.16 19.25 -20.09
C VAL A 64 56.15 18.42 -21.38
N ASP A 65 55.73 17.15 -21.28
CA ASP A 65 55.57 16.28 -22.45
C ASP A 65 54.46 16.84 -23.37
N PRO A 66 54.76 17.17 -24.64
CA PRO A 66 53.78 17.68 -25.61
C PRO A 66 52.60 16.73 -25.85
N MET A 67 52.73 15.45 -25.52
CA MET A 67 51.66 14.45 -25.68
C MET A 67 50.77 14.31 -24.45
N THR A 68 51.05 15.04 -23.38
CA THR A 68 50.19 15.11 -22.20
C THR A 68 48.86 15.75 -22.59
N LYS A 69 47.79 14.96 -22.54
CA LYS A 69 46.43 15.44 -22.80
C LYS A 69 45.89 16.10 -21.54
N PHE A 70 45.43 17.34 -21.67
CA PHE A 70 44.79 18.07 -20.59
C PHE A 70 43.27 17.97 -20.72
N GLY A 71 42.57 17.66 -19.64
CA GLY A 71 41.12 17.50 -19.60
C GLY A 71 40.70 16.46 -18.57
N VAL A 72 39.43 16.46 -18.19
CA VAL A 72 38.86 15.43 -17.32
C VAL A 72 38.62 14.18 -18.16
N VAL A 73 39.43 13.15 -17.94
CA VAL A 73 39.16 11.82 -18.48
C VAL A 73 38.09 11.19 -17.61
N THR A 74 36.90 10.94 -18.17
CA THR A 74 35.87 10.17 -17.48
C THR A 74 36.38 8.73 -17.32
N THR A 75 36.70 8.36 -16.08
CA THR A 75 37.09 6.99 -15.76
C THR A 75 35.84 6.12 -15.78
N GLY A 76 35.65 5.34 -16.84
CA GLY A 76 34.72 4.20 -16.92
C GLY A 76 33.25 4.52 -16.62
N SER A 77 32.42 4.60 -17.66
CA SER A 77 30.97 4.47 -17.48
C SER A 77 30.64 3.02 -17.12
N GLU A 78 29.64 2.80 -16.28
CA GLU A 78 29.05 1.45 -16.13
C GLU A 78 28.62 0.93 -17.49
N HIS A 79 29.17 -0.22 -17.88
CA HIS A 79 28.88 -0.79 -19.19
C HIS A 79 27.56 -1.55 -19.12
N VAL A 80 26.65 -1.23 -20.03
CA VAL A 80 25.30 -1.83 -20.11
C VAL A 80 25.30 -3.37 -20.01
N PRO A 81 26.23 -4.13 -20.61
CA PRO A 81 26.27 -5.58 -20.46
C PRO A 81 26.47 -6.05 -19.01
N GLU A 82 27.19 -5.30 -18.19
CA GLU A 82 27.41 -5.64 -16.77
C GLU A 82 26.14 -5.39 -15.94
N MET A 83 25.35 -4.38 -16.31
CA MET A 83 24.08 -4.06 -15.64
C MET A 83 22.94 -5.01 -16.01
N LEU A 84 22.97 -5.58 -17.21
CA LEU A 84 21.92 -6.49 -17.70
C LEU A 84 22.10 -7.94 -17.24
N VAL A 85 23.29 -8.34 -16.79
CA VAL A 85 23.54 -9.70 -16.30
C VAL A 85 23.08 -9.81 -14.85
N SER A 86 21.86 -10.33 -14.67
CA SER A 86 21.24 -10.54 -13.35
C SER A 86 21.43 -11.95 -12.79
N GLY A 87 22.08 -12.86 -13.54
CA GLY A 87 22.18 -14.27 -13.19
C GLY A 87 23.63 -14.77 -13.04
N PRO A 88 23.81 -15.93 -12.38
CA PRO A 88 25.13 -16.55 -12.28
C PRO A 88 25.66 -16.93 -13.67
N ALA A 89 26.87 -16.49 -13.98
CA ALA A 89 27.51 -16.76 -15.28
C ALA A 89 28.00 -18.21 -15.43
N THR A 90 28.12 -18.94 -14.31
CA THR A 90 28.64 -20.31 -14.29
C THR A 90 27.74 -21.25 -13.51
N GLU A 91 27.76 -22.54 -13.86
CA GLU A 91 26.99 -23.57 -13.15
C GLU A 91 27.44 -23.72 -11.69
N TYR A 92 28.74 -23.52 -11.42
CA TYR A 92 29.27 -23.49 -10.06
C TYR A 92 28.64 -22.36 -9.24
N GLN A 93 28.57 -21.14 -9.79
CA GLN A 93 27.92 -20.02 -9.11
C GLN A 93 26.43 -20.27 -8.88
N ARG A 94 25.73 -20.90 -9.84
CA ARG A 94 24.33 -21.29 -9.68
C ARG A 94 24.14 -22.24 -8.50
N ILE A 95 24.90 -23.33 -8.46
CA ILE A 95 24.84 -24.31 -7.35
C ILE A 95 25.18 -23.64 -6.01
N ASN A 96 26.14 -22.71 -6.01
CA ASN A 96 26.51 -22.00 -4.80
C ASN A 96 25.40 -21.05 -4.32
N LEU A 97 24.75 -20.32 -5.23
CA LEU A 97 23.57 -19.52 -4.91
C LEU A 97 22.44 -20.41 -4.38
N ASP A 98 22.10 -21.51 -5.05
CA ASP A 98 21.06 -22.44 -4.58
C ASP A 98 21.36 -22.97 -3.16
N LYS A 99 22.64 -23.23 -2.83
CA LYS A 99 23.05 -23.62 -1.48
C LYS A 99 22.84 -22.50 -0.47
N LEU A 100 23.21 -21.26 -0.80
CA LEU A 100 23.07 -20.11 0.08
C LEU A 100 21.58 -19.78 0.31
N GLU A 101 20.78 -19.85 -0.75
CA GLU A 101 19.35 -19.56 -0.73
C GLU A 101 18.48 -20.70 -0.22
N SER A 102 19.03 -21.92 -0.10
CA SER A 102 18.32 -23.11 0.41
C SER A 102 17.68 -22.91 1.79
N ASN A 103 18.17 -21.95 2.57
CA ASN A 103 17.65 -21.64 3.88
C ASN A 103 16.34 -20.83 3.85
N TYR A 104 16.05 -20.12 2.77
CA TYR A 104 14.89 -19.24 2.65
C TYR A 104 13.57 -20.01 2.70
N ALA A 105 12.56 -19.37 3.30
CA ALA A 105 11.25 -19.98 3.48
C ALA A 105 10.53 -20.23 2.15
N SER A 106 10.65 -19.30 1.19
CA SER A 106 10.13 -19.46 -0.18
C SER A 106 10.78 -20.65 -0.88
N HIS A 107 12.10 -20.71 -0.88
CA HIS A 107 12.87 -21.79 -1.53
C HIS A 107 12.57 -23.18 -0.93
N LYS A 108 12.20 -23.26 0.35
CA LYS A 108 11.74 -24.49 1.02
C LYS A 108 10.28 -24.83 0.73
N ARG A 109 9.39 -23.84 0.60
CA ARG A 109 7.93 -24.00 0.45
C ARG A 109 7.47 -24.17 -0.99
N GLU A 110 8.20 -23.57 -1.91
CA GLU A 110 7.82 -23.47 -3.32
C GLU A 110 8.92 -24.05 -4.25
N PRO A 111 9.39 -25.29 -4.02
CA PRO A 111 10.34 -25.90 -4.93
C PRO A 111 9.68 -26.18 -6.27
N LEU A 112 10.26 -25.67 -7.36
CA LEU A 112 9.70 -25.86 -8.71
C LEU A 112 9.57 -27.36 -9.04
N GLY A 113 8.38 -27.76 -9.48
CA GLY A 113 8.07 -29.15 -9.88
C GLY A 113 7.95 -30.15 -8.72
N LYS A 114 7.99 -29.70 -7.46
CA LYS A 114 7.79 -30.54 -6.27
C LYS A 114 6.81 -29.87 -5.31
N SER A 115 6.03 -30.66 -4.58
CA SER A 115 5.22 -30.13 -3.49
C SER A 115 6.09 -29.82 -2.27
N PHE A 116 5.60 -28.93 -1.40
CA PHE A 116 6.25 -28.62 -0.13
C PHE A 116 6.49 -29.87 0.72
N SER A 117 7.75 -30.11 1.11
CA SER A 117 8.11 -31.15 2.07
C SER A 117 8.05 -30.62 3.49
N ARG A 118 7.15 -31.17 4.30
CA ARG A 118 6.94 -30.76 5.70
C ARG A 118 7.96 -31.38 6.69
N GLY A 119 8.95 -32.12 6.21
CA GLY A 119 9.99 -32.72 7.05
C GLY A 119 9.53 -33.94 7.88
N HIS A 120 8.43 -34.58 7.52
CA HIS A 120 7.94 -35.79 8.20
C HIS A 120 8.88 -36.99 7.96
N LYS A 121 9.30 -37.67 9.03
CA LYS A 121 10.06 -38.92 8.96
C LYS A 121 9.08 -40.09 8.79
N LEU A 122 8.87 -40.52 7.55
CA LEU A 122 7.97 -41.64 7.25
C LEU A 122 8.62 -42.99 7.64
N PRO A 123 7.88 -43.91 8.28
CA PRO A 123 8.32 -45.28 8.54
C PRO A 123 8.82 -46.03 7.29
N ALA A 124 9.84 -46.88 7.44
CA ALA A 124 10.52 -47.55 6.33
C ALA A 124 9.60 -48.42 5.46
N HIS A 125 8.55 -49.02 6.02
CA HIS A 125 7.60 -49.85 5.28
C HIS A 125 6.68 -49.03 4.34
N ILE A 126 6.52 -47.73 4.59
CA ILE A 126 5.68 -46.82 3.80
C ILE A 126 6.42 -46.30 2.56
N GLN A 127 7.76 -46.33 2.58
CA GLN A 127 8.59 -45.86 1.45
C GLN A 127 8.61 -46.85 0.27
N LYS A 128 8.04 -48.06 0.45
CA LYS A 128 7.92 -49.04 -0.62
C LYS A 128 6.85 -48.59 -1.62
N PRO A 129 7.09 -48.68 -2.95
CA PRO A 129 6.13 -48.26 -3.96
C PRO A 129 4.83 -49.07 -3.94
N GLU A 130 4.84 -50.27 -3.35
CA GLU A 130 3.67 -51.15 -3.19
C GLU A 130 2.74 -50.74 -2.04
N PHE A 131 3.19 -49.82 -1.17
CA PHE A 131 2.40 -49.40 -0.02
C PHE A 131 1.33 -48.39 -0.45
N ALA A 132 0.07 -48.74 -0.26
CA ALA A 132 -1.07 -47.85 -0.48
C ALA A 132 -1.49 -47.18 0.84
N PHE A 133 -1.60 -45.85 0.82
CA PHE A 133 -2.12 -45.08 1.95
C PHE A 133 -3.63 -45.23 2.09
N GLY A 134 -4.12 -45.20 3.33
CA GLY A 134 -5.54 -45.26 3.67
C GLY A 134 -5.93 -46.52 4.43
N MET A 135 -7.17 -46.55 4.93
CA MET A 135 -7.74 -47.75 5.54
C MET A 135 -8.34 -48.62 4.43
N LYS A 136 -7.85 -49.85 4.31
CA LYS A 136 -8.55 -50.86 3.50
C LYS A 136 -9.82 -51.24 4.25
N GLY A 137 -10.98 -51.08 3.61
CA GLY A 137 -12.21 -51.67 4.12
C GLY A 137 -12.04 -53.18 4.19
N ALA A 138 -12.25 -53.77 5.36
CA ALA A 138 -12.54 -55.19 5.42
C ALA A 138 -13.88 -55.38 4.72
N PHE A 139 -13.93 -56.17 3.65
CA PHE A 139 -15.21 -56.58 3.07
C PHE A 139 -15.95 -57.37 4.16
N CYS A 140 -17.12 -56.88 4.57
CA CYS A 140 -18.01 -57.63 5.45
C CYS A 140 -18.43 -58.95 4.79
N GLU A 141 -18.92 -59.88 5.62
CA GLU A 141 -19.47 -61.17 5.20
C GLU A 141 -20.41 -61.00 4.00
N SER A 142 -20.35 -61.97 3.07
CA SER A 142 -21.16 -61.89 1.86
C SER A 142 -22.64 -61.85 2.23
N ALA A 143 -23.39 -60.89 1.68
CA ALA A 143 -24.84 -60.83 1.85
C ALA A 143 -25.52 -62.17 1.48
N LYS A 144 -24.91 -62.96 0.58
CA LYS A 144 -25.38 -64.30 0.22
C LYS A 144 -25.38 -65.28 1.40
N GLU A 145 -24.36 -65.26 2.24
CA GLU A 145 -24.24 -66.15 3.41
C GLU A 145 -25.20 -65.74 4.52
N LEU A 146 -25.48 -64.44 4.66
CA LEU A 146 -26.50 -63.91 5.58
C LEU A 146 -27.93 -64.23 5.12
N LEU A 147 -28.21 -64.13 3.82
CA LEU A 147 -29.54 -64.39 3.26
C LEU A 147 -29.88 -65.88 3.16
N TYR A 148 -28.87 -66.72 2.93
CA TYR A 148 -29.05 -68.16 2.70
C TYR A 148 -28.06 -68.96 3.55
N PRO A 149 -28.36 -69.21 4.84
CA PRO A 149 -27.49 -70.02 5.69
C PRO A 149 -27.37 -71.43 5.12
N SER A 150 -26.17 -71.80 4.69
CA SER A 150 -25.89 -73.07 3.99
C SER A 150 -25.92 -74.31 4.90
N THR A 151 -25.87 -74.12 6.22
CA THR A 151 -26.02 -75.19 7.23
C THR A 151 -27.49 -75.45 7.56
N SER A 152 -28.20 -76.09 6.63
CA SER A 152 -29.60 -76.55 6.79
C SER A 152 -29.79 -77.58 7.91
N ALA A 153 -28.73 -78.26 8.36
CA ALA A 153 -28.79 -79.27 9.42
C ALA A 153 -29.02 -78.69 10.84
N ARG A 154 -28.83 -77.38 11.04
CA ARG A 154 -29.08 -76.71 12.34
C ARG A 154 -30.45 -76.03 12.44
N LEU A 155 -31.23 -76.00 11.34
CA LEU A 155 -32.54 -75.35 11.28
C LEU A 155 -33.71 -76.34 11.45
N LEU A 156 -33.44 -77.64 11.41
CA LEU A 156 -34.45 -78.66 11.69
C LEU A 156 -34.40 -79.01 13.17
N ASN A 157 -35.53 -78.80 13.84
CA ASN A 157 -35.71 -79.17 15.24
C ASN A 157 -35.63 -80.70 15.39
N SER A 158 -35.11 -81.18 16.53
CA SER A 158 -35.22 -82.60 16.87
C SER A 158 -36.70 -82.96 17.05
N ARG A 159 -37.08 -84.23 16.81
CA ARG A 159 -38.47 -84.70 16.99
C ARG A 159 -39.01 -84.41 18.40
N GLU A 160 -38.12 -84.46 19.40
CA GLU A 160 -38.44 -84.16 20.79
C GLU A 160 -38.75 -82.67 21.02
N ASP A 161 -38.02 -81.78 20.33
CA ASP A 161 -38.25 -80.33 20.39
C ASP A 161 -39.59 -79.98 19.72
N GLU A 162 -39.94 -80.63 18.61
CA GLU A 162 -41.22 -80.43 17.92
C GLU A 162 -42.41 -80.82 18.81
N GLU A 163 -42.34 -81.93 19.56
CA GLU A 163 -43.37 -82.32 20.52
C GLU A 163 -43.52 -81.31 21.68
N LEU A 164 -42.40 -80.74 22.13
CA LEU A 164 -42.37 -79.72 23.16
C LEU A 164 -42.99 -78.39 22.67
N TYR A 165 -42.73 -78.00 21.41
CA TYR A 165 -43.36 -76.85 20.76
C TYR A 165 -44.86 -77.05 20.51
N LYS A 166 -45.28 -78.27 20.11
CA LYS A 166 -46.71 -78.65 20.00
C LYS A 166 -47.44 -78.48 21.32
N ARG A 167 -46.81 -78.81 22.46
CA ARG A 167 -47.40 -78.68 23.80
C ARG A 167 -47.38 -77.25 24.35
N SER A 168 -46.27 -76.53 24.20
CA SER A 168 -46.07 -75.21 24.79
C SER A 168 -46.73 -74.08 24.00
N HIS A 169 -46.56 -74.06 22.68
CA HIS A 169 -46.99 -72.96 21.80
C HIS A 169 -48.16 -73.35 20.90
N GLY A 170 -48.59 -74.62 20.94
CA GLY A 170 -49.67 -75.10 20.06
C GLY A 170 -49.29 -75.06 18.58
N SER A 171 -47.99 -75.02 18.27
CA SER A 171 -47.48 -75.03 16.90
C SER A 171 -47.53 -76.46 16.38
N VAL A 172 -48.50 -76.73 15.52
CA VAL A 172 -48.73 -78.05 14.93
C VAL A 172 -48.39 -77.98 13.44
N ALA A 173 -47.85 -79.05 12.88
CA ALA A 173 -47.54 -79.11 11.46
C ALA A 173 -48.84 -78.99 10.62
N PRO A 174 -48.78 -78.40 9.42
CA PRO A 174 -49.93 -78.32 8.53
C PRO A 174 -50.52 -79.71 8.27
N GLY A 175 -51.80 -79.90 8.60
CA GLY A 175 -52.54 -81.17 8.39
C GLY A 175 -52.61 -82.11 9.60
N GLU A 176 -51.91 -81.81 10.71
CA GLU A 176 -52.01 -82.60 11.94
C GLU A 176 -53.16 -82.11 12.83
N GLN A 177 -53.99 -83.03 13.33
CA GLN A 177 -55.04 -82.70 14.30
C GLN A 177 -54.46 -82.57 15.71
N LYS A 178 -54.93 -81.56 16.46
CA LYS A 178 -54.51 -81.35 17.86
C LYS A 178 -54.92 -82.54 18.72
N ASN A 179 -53.94 -83.31 19.19
CA ASN A 179 -54.20 -84.35 20.17
C ASN A 179 -54.44 -83.72 21.54
N ARG A 180 -55.62 -83.99 22.12
CA ARG A 180 -56.04 -83.45 23.44
C ARG A 180 -55.78 -84.43 24.59
N ASN A 181 -55.14 -85.56 24.32
CA ASN A 181 -54.84 -86.62 25.28
C ASN A 181 -56.07 -87.06 26.10
N TYR A 182 -57.25 -87.10 25.46
CA TYR A 182 -58.45 -87.61 26.10
C TYR A 182 -58.31 -89.11 26.39
N ARG A 183 -58.76 -89.52 27.57
CA ARG A 183 -58.86 -90.94 27.95
C ARG A 183 -60.09 -91.57 27.29
N TRP A 184 -60.03 -91.78 25.99
CA TRP A 184 -61.12 -92.37 25.20
C TRP A 184 -61.51 -93.77 25.68
N GLU A 185 -60.56 -94.52 26.24
CA GLU A 185 -60.80 -95.83 26.88
C GLU A 185 -61.77 -95.75 28.06
N ALA A 186 -61.74 -94.66 28.85
CA ALA A 186 -62.64 -94.47 30.00
C ALA A 186 -64.09 -94.13 29.57
N ALA A 187 -64.26 -93.47 28.43
CA ALA A 187 -65.57 -93.09 27.89
C ALA A 187 -66.24 -94.18 27.05
N LYS A 188 -65.54 -95.30 26.79
CA LYS A 188 -65.98 -96.39 25.89
C LYS A 188 -66.42 -95.90 24.49
N ILE A 189 -65.79 -94.83 24.01
CA ILE A 189 -66.09 -94.23 22.70
C ILE A 189 -64.83 -94.37 21.84
N ASP A 190 -64.98 -94.97 20.65
CA ASP A 190 -63.95 -94.94 19.61
C ASP A 190 -64.14 -93.66 18.75
N PRO A 191 -63.19 -92.70 18.79
CA PRO A 191 -63.30 -91.41 18.09
C PRO A 191 -63.45 -91.53 16.57
N ALA A 192 -62.93 -92.60 15.98
CA ALA A 192 -62.97 -92.79 14.53
C ALA A 192 -64.34 -93.27 14.04
N ARG A 193 -65.19 -93.83 14.93
CA ARG A 193 -66.41 -94.56 14.53
C ARG A 193 -67.72 -93.98 15.10
N HIS A 194 -67.68 -93.20 16.17
CA HIS A 194 -68.88 -92.69 16.84
C HIS A 194 -69.43 -91.38 16.21
N ARG A 195 -70.75 -91.27 15.97
CA ARG A 195 -71.42 -90.02 15.53
C ARG A 195 -71.81 -89.18 16.75
N PHE A 196 -71.22 -88.01 16.89
CA PHE A 196 -71.48 -87.08 17.98
C PHE A 196 -72.67 -86.15 17.69
N GLY A 197 -73.47 -85.81 18.72
CA GLY A 197 -74.56 -84.82 18.67
C GLY A 197 -75.91 -85.29 19.23
N VAL A 198 -76.77 -84.34 19.65
CA VAL A 198 -78.16 -84.57 20.09
C VAL A 198 -79.11 -84.41 18.91
N LYS A 199 -80.11 -85.29 18.78
CA LYS A 199 -81.10 -85.26 17.69
C LYS A 199 -82.05 -84.05 17.84
N PRO A 200 -82.25 -83.19 16.80
CA PRO A 200 -83.09 -81.99 16.94
C PRO A 200 -84.60 -82.30 16.93
N ILE A 201 -85.33 -81.57 17.77
CA ILE A 201 -86.80 -81.56 17.91
C ILE A 201 -87.37 -80.69 16.79
N GLY A 202 -87.87 -81.33 15.74
CA GLY A 202 -88.38 -80.64 14.55
C GLY A 202 -89.27 -81.55 13.71
N SER A 203 -90.28 -82.14 14.34
CA SER A 203 -91.42 -82.77 13.65
C SER A 203 -92.52 -83.03 14.67
N SER A 204 -93.20 -81.97 15.08
CA SER A 204 -94.54 -82.08 15.65
C SER A 204 -95.40 -80.95 15.12
N ASN A 205 -96.21 -81.30 14.12
CA ASN A 205 -97.43 -80.59 13.70
C ASN A 205 -97.28 -79.35 12.80
N GLY A 206 -96.59 -79.49 11.67
CA GLY A 206 -97.13 -79.14 10.33
C GLY A 206 -97.87 -77.80 10.09
N GLN A 207 -97.64 -76.74 10.87
CA GLN A 207 -98.11 -75.38 10.56
C GLN A 207 -96.94 -74.40 10.68
N VAL A 208 -96.60 -73.78 9.55
CA VAL A 208 -95.52 -72.81 9.40
C VAL A 208 -96.15 -71.51 8.94
N GLY A 209 -95.75 -70.37 9.51
CA GLY A 209 -95.79 -69.10 8.78
C GLY A 209 -96.67 -67.97 9.30
N GLY A 210 -96.81 -67.79 10.63
CA GLY A 210 -97.37 -66.57 11.21
C GLY A 210 -96.34 -65.50 11.62
N GLU A 211 -95.06 -65.88 11.75
CA GLU A 211 -93.99 -65.02 12.27
C GLU A 211 -93.43 -64.05 11.22
N VAL A 212 -93.56 -64.38 9.93
CA VAL A 212 -92.92 -63.64 8.83
C VAL A 212 -93.60 -62.29 8.54
N SER A 213 -94.91 -62.17 8.78
CA SER A 213 -95.63 -60.92 8.54
C SER A 213 -95.21 -59.80 9.52
N VAL A 214 -94.92 -60.16 10.77
CA VAL A 214 -94.41 -59.24 11.80
C VAL A 214 -92.97 -58.79 11.49
N VAL A 215 -92.20 -59.62 10.77
CA VAL A 215 -90.85 -59.29 10.29
C VAL A 215 -90.89 -58.31 9.10
N LEU A 216 -91.93 -58.38 8.25
CA LEU A 216 -91.97 -57.61 7.01
C LEU A 216 -92.31 -56.12 7.20
N ASN A 217 -93.18 -55.76 8.15
CA ASN A 217 -93.58 -54.38 8.42
C ASN A 217 -93.44 -54.02 9.91
N PRO A 218 -92.21 -53.73 10.40
CA PRO A 218 -91.97 -53.46 11.82
C PRO A 218 -92.61 -52.15 12.30
N GLU A 219 -92.94 -51.20 11.41
CA GLU A 219 -93.58 -49.92 11.76
C GLU A 219 -95.05 -50.07 12.21
N MET A 220 -95.70 -51.20 11.91
CA MET A 220 -97.06 -51.52 12.37
C MET A 220 -97.07 -52.09 13.80
N ASN A 221 -95.89 -52.37 14.39
CA ASN A 221 -95.78 -52.90 15.73
C ASN A 221 -95.63 -51.76 16.74
N GLU A 222 -96.69 -51.45 17.48
CA GLU A 222 -96.75 -50.38 18.49
C GLU A 222 -95.71 -50.54 19.63
N SER A 223 -95.07 -51.71 19.76
CA SER A 223 -93.97 -51.93 20.72
C SER A 223 -92.60 -51.41 20.25
N ILE A 224 -92.48 -50.95 19.00
CA ILE A 224 -91.22 -50.49 18.39
C ILE A 224 -91.35 -49.01 18.02
N ILE A 225 -91.11 -48.11 18.98
CA ILE A 225 -91.00 -46.66 18.73
C ILE A 225 -89.52 -46.27 18.84
N PRO A 226 -88.91 -45.58 17.83
CA PRO A 226 -87.55 -45.10 17.97
C PRO A 226 -87.47 -44.06 19.10
N PRO A 227 -86.45 -44.12 19.98
CA PRO A 227 -86.33 -43.19 21.09
C PRO A 227 -86.12 -41.76 20.59
N ALA A 228 -87.01 -40.83 20.99
CA ALA A 228 -86.96 -39.42 20.59
C ALA A 228 -85.80 -38.63 21.23
N VAL A 229 -85.25 -39.15 22.33
CA VAL A 229 -84.08 -38.57 23.02
C VAL A 229 -83.01 -39.65 23.10
N ALA A 230 -81.85 -39.36 22.55
CA ALA A 230 -80.67 -40.22 22.57
C ALA A 230 -79.52 -39.51 23.30
N PRO A 231 -78.56 -40.26 23.86
CA PRO A 231 -77.40 -39.66 24.50
C PRO A 231 -76.55 -38.89 23.48
N GLN A 232 -76.03 -37.73 23.89
CA GLN A 232 -75.32 -36.77 23.02
C GLN A 232 -74.20 -37.42 22.19
N HIS A 233 -73.35 -38.25 22.81
CA HIS A 233 -72.27 -38.94 22.11
C HIS A 233 -72.73 -39.84 20.94
N LEU A 234 -73.97 -40.34 21.00
CA LEU A 234 -74.54 -41.20 19.97
C LEU A 234 -75.05 -40.35 18.79
N GLU A 235 -75.60 -39.17 19.08
CA GLU A 235 -75.98 -38.18 18.05
C GLU A 235 -74.75 -37.55 17.40
N ASP A 236 -73.72 -37.18 18.16
CA ASP A 236 -72.45 -36.69 17.62
C ASP A 236 -71.85 -37.71 16.64
N ARG A 237 -71.90 -39.00 16.98
CA ARG A 237 -71.49 -40.08 16.07
C ARG A 237 -72.39 -40.20 14.83
N ARG A 238 -73.71 -39.96 14.96
CA ARG A 238 -74.65 -39.97 13.83
C ARG A 238 -74.38 -38.84 12.84
N THR A 239 -73.93 -37.67 13.30
CA THR A 239 -73.56 -36.55 12.40
C THR A 239 -72.38 -36.86 11.47
N LEU A 240 -71.56 -37.86 11.81
CA LEU A 240 -70.46 -38.35 10.97
C LEU A 240 -70.90 -39.34 9.89
N TYR A 241 -72.16 -39.77 9.91
CA TYR A 241 -72.71 -40.62 8.85
C TYR A 241 -72.91 -39.83 7.56
N ASP A 242 -73.01 -40.57 6.45
CA ASP A 242 -73.26 -39.96 5.15
C ASP A 242 -74.74 -39.56 5.05
N HIS A 243 -74.98 -38.32 4.62
CA HIS A 243 -76.32 -37.74 4.55
C HIS A 243 -76.60 -37.28 3.12
N LEU A 244 -77.79 -37.61 2.62
CA LEU A 244 -78.16 -37.26 1.25
C LEU A 244 -78.16 -35.73 1.06
N GLY A 245 -77.43 -35.25 0.05
CA GLY A 245 -77.34 -33.83 -0.30
C GLY A 245 -76.39 -32.99 0.56
N LYS A 246 -75.70 -33.59 1.54
CA LYS A 246 -74.65 -32.93 2.33
C LYS A 246 -73.29 -33.57 2.05
N PRO A 247 -72.20 -32.78 1.98
CA PRO A 247 -70.86 -33.36 1.98
C PRO A 247 -70.62 -34.16 3.27
N ARG A 248 -69.83 -35.23 3.17
CA ARG A 248 -69.50 -36.08 4.31
C ARG A 248 -68.76 -35.29 5.39
N HIS A 249 -69.25 -35.35 6.63
CA HIS A 249 -68.61 -34.72 7.77
C HIS A 249 -67.40 -35.55 8.24
N LEU A 250 -66.18 -35.02 8.14
CA LEU A 250 -64.94 -35.74 8.46
C LEU A 250 -64.49 -35.60 9.93
N GLY A 251 -65.31 -34.95 10.78
CA GLY A 251 -64.98 -34.79 12.20
C GLY A 251 -63.90 -33.76 12.49
N ALA A 252 -63.78 -32.74 11.63
CA ALA A 252 -62.99 -31.55 11.96
C ALA A 252 -63.63 -30.87 13.19
N ALA A 253 -62.83 -30.63 14.22
CA ALA A 253 -63.25 -29.81 15.35
C ALA A 253 -63.47 -28.35 14.86
N GLU A 254 -64.19 -27.53 15.63
CA GLU A 254 -64.22 -26.07 15.44
C GLU A 254 -62.83 -25.49 15.71
N THR A 255 -61.89 -25.76 14.81
CA THR A 255 -60.51 -25.30 14.89
C THR A 255 -60.27 -24.35 13.74
N ASP A 256 -61.09 -23.30 13.61
CA ASP A 256 -60.83 -22.26 12.64
C ASP A 256 -61.45 -20.94 13.10
N ASN A 257 -60.61 -20.03 13.61
CA ASN A 257 -60.93 -18.60 13.72
C ASN A 257 -61.00 -17.94 12.33
N LEU A 258 -61.37 -18.69 11.29
CA LEU A 258 -61.37 -18.22 9.92
C LEU A 258 -62.77 -17.68 9.59
N PRO A 259 -62.87 -16.47 9.03
CA PRO A 259 -64.15 -15.94 8.59
C PRO A 259 -64.70 -16.82 7.45
N ASN A 260 -66.03 -16.89 7.30
CA ASN A 260 -66.68 -17.57 6.16
C ASN A 260 -66.22 -17.08 4.77
N ASN A 261 -65.49 -15.96 4.69
CA ASN A 261 -64.91 -15.41 3.47
C ASN A 261 -63.44 -15.79 3.23
N HIS A 262 -62.88 -16.69 4.05
CA HIS A 262 -61.53 -17.20 3.87
C HIS A 262 -61.47 -18.13 2.65
N VAL A 263 -60.47 -17.94 1.79
CA VAL A 263 -60.21 -18.80 0.63
C VAL A 263 -59.09 -19.77 1.00
N PHE A 264 -59.43 -21.06 1.07
CA PHE A 264 -58.46 -22.11 1.35
C PHE A 264 -57.52 -22.34 0.15
N GLY A 265 -56.24 -22.61 0.43
CA GLY A 265 -55.22 -22.87 -0.58
C GLY A 265 -53.86 -22.30 -0.16
N VAL A 266 -52.84 -22.54 -1.00
CA VAL A 266 -51.52 -21.93 -0.84
C VAL A 266 -51.45 -20.72 -1.77
N VAL A 267 -51.25 -19.53 -1.22
CA VAL A 267 -50.96 -18.34 -2.03
C VAL A 267 -49.55 -18.49 -2.59
N THR A 268 -49.36 -18.23 -3.88
CA THR A 268 -48.02 -18.15 -4.46
C THR A 268 -47.23 -17.04 -3.77
N GLN A 269 -45.98 -17.29 -3.40
CA GLN A 269 -45.16 -16.28 -2.74
C GLN A 269 -45.05 -15.02 -3.63
N ASP A 270 -45.19 -13.85 -3.01
CA ASP A 270 -44.82 -12.59 -3.64
C ASP A 270 -43.30 -12.61 -3.83
N SER A 271 -42.87 -12.96 -5.04
CA SER A 271 -41.48 -12.76 -5.45
C SER A 271 -41.25 -11.28 -5.69
N ASP A 272 -40.04 -10.81 -5.40
CA ASP A 272 -39.66 -9.44 -5.71
C ASP A 272 -39.92 -9.12 -7.19
N SER A 273 -40.50 -7.95 -7.43
CA SER A 273 -40.76 -7.51 -8.79
C SER A 273 -39.46 -7.43 -9.59
N ALA A 274 -39.52 -7.69 -10.90
CA ALA A 274 -38.36 -7.56 -11.78
C ALA A 274 -37.72 -6.17 -11.71
N TRP A 275 -38.52 -5.14 -11.42
CA TRP A 275 -38.05 -3.77 -11.20
C TRP A 275 -37.11 -3.65 -9.98
N LEU A 276 -37.49 -4.24 -8.84
CA LEU A 276 -36.66 -4.30 -7.63
C LEU A 276 -35.35 -5.04 -7.90
N CYS A 277 -35.40 -6.14 -8.66
CA CYS A 277 -34.21 -6.91 -9.02
C CYS A 277 -33.23 -6.13 -9.92
N ILE A 278 -33.74 -5.27 -10.81
CA ILE A 278 -32.89 -4.46 -11.71
C ILE A 278 -32.22 -3.31 -10.95
N GLN A 279 -32.95 -2.64 -10.06
CA GLN A 279 -32.42 -1.52 -9.31
C GLN A 279 -31.51 -1.96 -8.16
N GLY A 280 -31.80 -3.11 -7.55
CA GLY A 280 -31.12 -3.61 -6.35
C GLY A 280 -31.43 -2.76 -5.11
N GLU A 281 -31.27 -3.35 -3.94
CA GLU A 281 -31.37 -2.64 -2.67
C GLU A 281 -29.97 -2.27 -2.17
N TYR A 282 -29.37 -1.27 -2.82
CA TYR A 282 -28.05 -0.77 -2.41
C TYR A 282 -28.19 0.24 -1.28
N SER A 283 -27.35 0.09 -0.25
CA SER A 283 -27.21 1.09 0.79
C SER A 283 -26.72 2.43 0.20
N PRO A 284 -27.00 3.58 0.84
CA PRO A 284 -26.51 4.87 0.35
C PRO A 284 -24.99 4.93 0.14
N ALA A 285 -24.21 4.10 0.85
CA ALA A 285 -22.77 4.00 0.70
C ALA A 285 -22.36 3.26 -0.58
N GLU A 286 -23.06 2.21 -0.96
CA GLU A 286 -22.79 1.43 -2.20
C GLU A 286 -23.24 2.18 -3.46
N GLN A 287 -24.20 3.10 -3.31
CA GLN A 287 -24.61 4.00 -4.40
C GLN A 287 -23.58 5.11 -4.68
N GLN A 288 -22.66 5.37 -3.73
CA GLN A 288 -21.61 6.37 -3.97
C GLN A 288 -20.58 5.84 -4.97
N PRO A 289 -20.01 6.73 -5.80
CA PRO A 289 -18.92 6.36 -6.69
C PRO A 289 -17.66 5.93 -5.90
N ASP A 290 -16.86 5.07 -6.50
CA ASP A 290 -15.61 4.57 -5.91
C ASP A 290 -14.65 5.69 -5.50
N THR A 291 -13.97 5.49 -4.38
CA THR A 291 -13.19 6.54 -3.71
C THR A 291 -11.89 6.95 -4.43
N ASP A 292 -11.42 6.12 -5.36
CA ASP A 292 -10.19 6.28 -6.15
C ASP A 292 -10.44 6.92 -7.53
N LEU A 293 -11.68 7.25 -7.85
CA LEU A 293 -12.01 8.00 -9.05
C LEU A 293 -11.41 9.41 -8.97
N GLY A 294 -10.55 9.72 -9.94
CA GLY A 294 -9.95 11.06 -10.12
C GLY A 294 -8.83 11.43 -9.15
N ARG A 295 -8.39 10.52 -8.26
CA ARG A 295 -7.28 10.78 -7.33
C ARG A 295 -6.54 9.51 -6.93
N ALA A 296 -5.23 9.63 -6.71
CA ALA A 296 -4.43 8.53 -6.19
C ALA A 296 -4.71 8.31 -4.68
N VAL A 297 -5.20 7.13 -4.32
CA VAL A 297 -5.50 6.73 -2.92
C VAL A 297 -4.38 5.87 -2.32
N HIS A 298 -3.48 5.33 -3.16
CA HIS A 298 -2.36 4.51 -2.73
C HIS A 298 -1.37 5.28 -1.84
N HIS A 299 -1.05 4.69 -0.70
CA HIS A 299 -0.08 5.24 0.24
C HIS A 299 1.29 5.39 -0.46
N GLY A 300 1.84 6.61 -0.48
CA GLY A 300 3.06 6.96 -1.22
C GLY A 300 2.83 7.88 -2.42
N TRP A 301 1.64 7.84 -3.04
CA TRP A 301 1.28 8.71 -4.18
C TRP A 301 0.02 9.54 -3.94
N ARG A 302 -0.43 9.64 -2.68
CA ARG A 302 -1.60 10.42 -2.33
C ARG A 302 -1.37 11.89 -2.64
N ASN A 303 -2.27 12.47 -3.42
CA ASN A 303 -2.30 13.91 -3.68
C ASN A 303 -3.01 14.65 -2.55
N ALA A 304 -2.58 14.40 -1.32
CA ALA A 304 -3.12 15.01 -0.10
C ALA A 304 -1.95 15.48 0.74
N THR A 305 -1.87 16.78 0.97
CA THR A 305 -0.78 17.41 1.72
C THR A 305 -1.36 18.23 2.85
N ALA A 306 -0.82 18.07 4.06
CA ALA A 306 -1.25 18.83 5.24
C ALA A 306 -0.77 20.29 5.20
N ASP A 307 0.35 20.53 4.53
CA ASP A 307 0.98 21.84 4.41
C ASP A 307 0.58 22.53 3.11
N ASN A 308 0.35 23.84 3.17
CA ASN A 308 0.21 24.71 1.99
C ASN A 308 1.56 25.18 1.44
N ARG A 309 2.64 24.43 1.74
CA ARG A 309 3.99 24.77 1.29
C ARG A 309 4.20 24.32 -0.14
N LEU A 310 4.99 25.08 -0.89
CA LEU A 310 5.44 24.66 -2.21
C LEU A 310 6.43 23.50 -2.05
N PHE A 311 6.17 22.38 -2.74
CA PHE A 311 7.09 21.25 -2.77
C PHE A 311 8.18 21.50 -3.82
N GLY A 312 9.42 21.62 -3.37
CA GLY A 312 10.57 21.85 -4.25
C GLY A 312 11.77 22.38 -3.47
N ILE A 313 12.85 22.65 -4.19
CA ILE A 313 14.04 23.33 -3.66
C ILE A 313 14.05 24.72 -4.29
N PRO A 314 13.98 25.81 -3.52
CA PRO A 314 14.02 27.16 -4.08
C PRO A 314 15.41 27.47 -4.65
N THR A 315 15.46 28.27 -5.71
CA THR A 315 16.72 28.68 -6.34
C THR A 315 17.59 29.51 -5.39
N ILE A 316 16.95 30.37 -4.58
CA ILE A 316 17.59 31.08 -3.47
C ILE A 316 17.25 30.32 -2.21
N ARG A 317 18.28 29.78 -1.54
CA ARG A 317 18.12 28.90 -0.38
C ARG A 317 18.09 29.66 0.94
N SER A 318 17.15 30.61 1.04
CA SER A 318 16.83 31.28 2.30
C SER A 318 16.12 30.37 3.30
N ASP A 319 15.70 29.18 2.88
CA ASP A 319 15.10 28.13 3.71
C ASP A 319 16.10 27.49 4.68
N ILE A 320 17.41 27.63 4.42
CA ILE A 320 18.48 27.10 5.26
C ILE A 320 19.47 28.19 5.66
N PRO A 321 20.09 28.07 6.85
CA PRO A 321 21.12 29.02 7.27
C PRO A 321 22.37 28.88 6.38
N ALA A 322 22.97 30.03 6.05
CA ALA A 322 24.27 30.06 5.38
C ALA A 322 25.35 29.35 6.22
N PRO A 323 26.27 28.60 5.61
CA PRO A 323 27.32 27.91 6.33
C PRO A 323 28.30 28.90 6.97
N ALA A 324 28.69 28.65 8.23
CA ALA A 324 29.62 29.52 8.96
C ALA A 324 30.99 29.68 8.27
N ARG A 325 31.41 28.67 7.50
CA ARG A 325 32.60 28.73 6.63
C ARG A 325 32.19 28.25 5.24
N ARG A 326 32.09 29.18 4.29
CA ARG A 326 31.76 28.88 2.89
C ARG A 326 32.90 28.12 2.22
N SER A 327 32.53 27.10 1.44
CA SER A 327 33.46 26.44 0.53
C SER A 327 33.74 27.36 -0.66
N ILE A 328 34.95 27.30 -1.21
CA ILE A 328 35.32 28.04 -2.43
C ILE A 328 34.52 27.52 -3.64
N ALA A 329 34.08 26.26 -3.59
CA ALA A 329 33.26 25.62 -4.62
C ALA A 329 31.75 25.71 -4.35
N ASP A 330 31.32 26.48 -3.35
CA ASP A 330 29.91 26.68 -3.05
C ASP A 330 29.30 27.65 -4.07
N GLY A 331 28.40 27.15 -4.92
CA GLY A 331 27.68 27.93 -5.92
C GLY A 331 26.26 28.29 -5.51
N GLN A 332 25.85 27.97 -4.28
CA GLN A 332 24.48 28.19 -3.82
C GLN A 332 24.33 29.57 -3.18
N ASN A 333 23.28 30.29 -3.58
CA ASN A 333 22.89 31.54 -2.94
C ASN A 333 21.97 31.25 -1.74
N TYR A 334 22.32 31.75 -0.56
CA TYR A 334 21.59 31.56 0.70
C TYR A 334 20.71 32.77 1.08
N GLY A 335 20.52 33.72 0.16
CA GLY A 335 19.79 34.97 0.38
C GLY A 335 20.66 36.12 0.88
N ASP A 336 21.98 35.95 0.92
CA ASP A 336 22.95 36.94 1.36
C ASP A 336 23.82 37.51 0.22
N ASP A 337 23.66 37.00 -1.01
CA ASP A 337 24.34 37.58 -2.17
C ASP A 337 23.79 38.99 -2.47
N VAL A 338 24.70 39.91 -2.75
CA VAL A 338 24.36 41.27 -3.17
C VAL A 338 23.87 41.33 -4.62
N SER A 339 23.07 42.35 -4.94
CA SER A 339 22.59 42.57 -6.30
C SER A 339 23.76 42.91 -7.25
N ALA A 340 23.58 42.61 -8.55
CA ALA A 340 24.59 42.93 -9.57
C ALA A 340 24.92 44.43 -9.62
N GLN A 341 23.96 45.30 -9.32
CA GLN A 341 24.16 46.74 -9.26
C GLN A 341 25.14 47.14 -8.15
N ALA A 342 24.99 46.55 -6.96
CA ALA A 342 25.88 46.82 -5.82
C ALA A 342 27.31 46.32 -6.06
N LEU A 343 27.49 45.29 -6.90
CA LEU A 343 28.83 44.82 -7.32
C LEU A 343 29.51 45.78 -8.30
N LEU A 344 28.75 46.38 -9.21
CA LEU A 344 29.27 47.36 -10.17
C LEU A 344 29.54 48.72 -9.53
N TYR A 345 28.71 49.09 -8.56
CA TYR A 345 28.77 50.36 -7.84
C TYR A 345 28.82 50.08 -6.33
N PRO A 346 29.99 49.66 -5.81
CA PRO A 346 30.13 49.32 -4.40
C PRO A 346 29.88 50.55 -3.52
N GLU A 347 29.30 50.28 -2.34
CA GLU A 347 28.99 51.30 -1.35
C GLU A 347 30.27 51.79 -0.65
N GLU A 348 30.21 52.99 -0.06
CA GLU A 348 31.39 53.70 0.46
C GLU A 348 32.22 52.86 1.45
N PHE A 349 31.55 52.09 2.32
CA PHE A 349 32.19 51.25 3.33
C PHE A 349 32.40 49.79 2.92
N ALA A 350 32.03 49.41 1.69
CA ALA A 350 32.19 48.04 1.20
C ALA A 350 33.67 47.61 1.18
N SER A 351 34.59 48.54 0.90
CA SER A 351 36.04 48.32 0.94
C SER A 351 36.56 47.93 2.34
N SER A 352 35.86 48.35 3.39
CA SER A 352 36.17 48.01 4.79
C SER A 352 35.46 46.74 5.26
N GLY A 353 34.71 46.08 4.39
CA GLY A 353 33.95 44.87 4.70
C GLY A 353 32.64 45.12 5.47
N VAL A 354 32.15 46.37 5.49
CA VAL A 354 30.88 46.73 6.15
C VAL A 354 29.79 46.84 5.09
N ALA A 355 28.71 46.06 5.24
CA ALA A 355 27.54 46.12 4.36
C ALA A 355 26.60 47.26 4.78
N ASN A 356 25.87 47.90 3.84
CA ASN A 356 24.94 48.97 4.24
C ASN A 356 23.79 48.50 5.13
N ALA A 357 23.39 47.23 5.03
CA ALA A 357 22.38 46.65 5.90
C ALA A 357 22.75 46.80 7.40
N GLU A 358 24.04 46.72 7.73
CA GLU A 358 24.58 46.87 9.09
C GLU A 358 24.22 48.23 9.72
N PHE A 359 24.09 49.29 8.90
CA PHE A 359 23.74 50.62 9.38
C PHE A 359 22.25 50.78 9.69
N ALA A 360 21.40 49.95 9.08
CA ALA A 360 19.95 49.93 9.28
C ALA A 360 19.50 48.87 10.30
N GLU A 361 20.40 47.98 10.73
CA GLU A 361 20.07 47.00 11.76
C GLU A 361 19.84 47.67 13.13
N PRO A 362 18.83 47.22 13.89
CA PRO A 362 18.57 47.74 15.23
C PRO A 362 19.72 47.36 16.17
N ARG A 363 20.14 48.32 17.00
CA ARG A 363 21.26 48.18 17.94
C ARG A 363 20.88 48.67 19.32
N ASP A 364 21.52 48.08 20.33
CA ASP A 364 21.28 48.47 21.72
C ASP A 364 21.81 49.87 22.03
N GLN A 365 21.14 50.55 22.97
CA GLN A 365 21.50 51.89 23.44
C GLN A 365 22.97 51.98 23.91
N LYS A 366 23.44 50.97 24.65
CA LYS A 366 24.83 50.91 25.12
C LYS A 366 25.83 50.77 23.97
N TYR A 367 25.46 50.01 22.94
CA TYR A 367 26.28 49.81 21.76
C TYR A 367 26.44 51.12 20.98
N LEU A 368 25.33 51.80 20.69
CA LEU A 368 25.34 53.06 19.94
C LEU A 368 26.09 54.16 20.70
N ARG A 369 25.87 54.30 22.02
CA ARG A 369 26.64 55.24 22.85
C ARG A 369 28.14 54.97 22.77
N GLY A 370 28.55 53.72 22.94
CA GLY A 370 29.96 53.33 22.90
C GLY A 370 30.59 53.50 21.51
N LEU A 371 29.83 53.26 20.44
CA LEU A 371 30.28 53.43 19.07
C LEU A 371 30.58 54.90 18.76
N PHE A 372 29.61 55.80 18.97
CA PHE A 372 29.77 57.22 18.65
C PHE A 372 30.77 57.92 19.57
N GLN A 373 30.90 57.48 20.82
CA GLN A 373 31.96 57.95 21.71
C GLN A 373 33.37 57.58 21.19
N LYS A 374 33.55 56.36 20.66
CA LYS A 374 34.83 55.93 20.05
C LYS A 374 35.13 56.67 18.73
N ILE A 375 34.09 57.04 17.98
CA ILE A 375 34.22 57.86 16.76
C ILE A 375 34.67 59.29 17.10
N GLY A 376 34.39 59.78 18.32
CA GLY A 376 34.76 61.11 18.79
C GLY A 376 33.57 62.03 19.08
N HIS A 377 32.34 61.52 18.96
CA HIS A 377 31.09 62.24 19.25
C HIS A 377 30.53 61.83 20.62
N GLY A 378 31.28 62.11 21.69
CA GLY A 378 30.80 61.93 23.06
C GLY A 378 29.82 63.05 23.44
N VAL A 379 28.63 62.69 23.88
CA VAL A 379 27.57 63.62 24.33
C VAL A 379 27.30 63.41 25.83
N SER A 380 26.71 64.41 26.50
CA SER A 380 26.32 64.29 27.91
C SER A 380 25.19 63.24 28.07
N ASP A 381 25.02 62.69 29.28
CA ASP A 381 24.00 61.67 29.54
C ASP A 381 22.58 62.20 29.28
N GLU A 382 22.32 63.46 29.62
CA GLU A 382 21.02 64.12 29.41
C GLU A 382 20.72 64.32 27.92
N ASP A 383 21.69 64.83 27.16
CA ASP A 383 21.55 65.01 25.71
C ASP A 383 21.40 63.67 25.00
N PHE A 384 22.15 62.65 25.44
CA PHE A 384 22.11 61.32 24.86
C PHE A 384 20.73 60.68 24.98
N GLU A 385 20.04 60.83 26.12
CA GLU A 385 18.68 60.32 26.29
C GLU A 385 17.68 61.00 25.36
N LEU A 386 17.85 62.30 25.10
CA LEU A 386 17.00 63.05 24.17
C LEU A 386 17.25 62.66 22.72
N ILE A 387 18.52 62.51 22.32
CA ILE A 387 18.90 62.04 20.97
C ILE A 387 18.39 60.62 20.77
N TRP A 388 18.49 59.77 21.79
CA TRP A 388 17.97 58.41 21.77
C TRP A 388 16.46 58.39 21.57
N LYS A 389 15.71 59.20 22.33
CA LYS A 389 14.25 59.33 22.17
C LYS A 389 13.89 59.77 20.76
N GLN A 390 14.53 60.82 20.23
CA GLN A 390 14.30 61.27 18.86
C GLN A 390 14.61 60.17 17.83
N ALA A 391 15.72 59.45 17.99
CA ALA A 391 16.09 58.35 17.12
C ALA A 391 15.05 57.21 17.16
N THR A 392 14.56 56.82 18.35
CA THR A 392 13.57 55.73 18.48
C THR A 392 12.21 56.05 17.85
N GLN A 393 11.94 57.34 17.61
CA GLN A 393 10.69 57.79 16.98
C GLN A 393 10.82 58.01 15.48
N SER A 394 12.05 58.03 14.97
CA SER A 394 12.28 58.06 13.54
C SER A 394 11.88 56.71 12.92
N VAL A 395 11.13 56.75 11.82
CA VAL A 395 10.66 55.57 11.07
C VAL A 395 11.38 55.48 9.72
N ARG A 396 12.59 56.03 9.62
CA ARG A 396 13.33 56.09 8.36
C ARG A 396 14.00 54.76 8.04
N TYR A 397 14.68 54.15 9.01
CA TYR A 397 15.38 52.89 8.80
C TYR A 397 14.82 51.77 9.69
N THR A 398 14.48 52.04 10.95
CA THR A 398 13.87 51.05 11.87
C THR A 398 12.42 51.36 12.26
N PRO A 399 11.64 50.36 12.71
CA PRO A 399 10.32 50.60 13.27
C PRO A 399 10.40 51.33 14.62
N ILE A 400 9.29 52.01 14.99
CA ILE A 400 9.18 52.80 16.22
C ILE A 400 9.59 51.99 17.45
N GLY A 401 10.47 52.57 18.27
CA GLY A 401 10.99 51.97 19.50
C GLY A 401 12.32 51.25 19.34
N LEU A 402 12.75 50.98 18.10
CA LEU A 402 14.09 50.49 17.78
C LEU A 402 14.89 51.58 17.09
N THR A 403 16.21 51.52 17.19
CA THR A 403 17.14 52.48 16.56
C THR A 403 18.28 51.76 15.89
N SER A 404 18.61 52.21 14.69
CA SER A 404 19.81 51.78 13.98
C SER A 404 20.95 52.80 14.11
N ILE A 405 22.12 52.46 13.58
CA ILE A 405 23.27 53.38 13.50
C ILE A 405 22.88 54.61 12.65
N ALA A 406 22.12 54.42 11.57
CA ALA A 406 21.69 55.49 10.69
C ALA A 406 20.66 56.43 11.34
N ASP A 407 19.65 55.88 12.05
CA ASP A 407 18.65 56.70 12.77
C ASP A 407 19.33 57.53 13.87
N TYR A 408 20.25 56.93 14.62
CA TYR A 408 21.00 57.63 15.66
C TYR A 408 21.93 58.70 15.08
N ARG A 409 22.62 58.41 13.96
CA ARG A 409 23.47 59.38 13.26
C ARG A 409 22.65 60.60 12.81
N ASP A 410 21.48 60.37 12.21
CA ASP A 410 20.64 61.44 11.69
C ASP A 410 20.10 62.31 12.86
N ALA A 411 19.66 61.69 13.97
CA ALA A 411 19.25 62.43 15.17
C ALA A 411 20.42 63.19 15.84
N LEU A 412 21.63 62.62 15.85
CA LEU A 412 22.84 63.28 16.34
C LEU A 412 23.22 64.47 15.46
N ASN A 413 23.08 64.34 14.13
CA ASN A 413 23.32 65.44 13.20
C ASN A 413 22.35 66.60 13.46
N ASP A 414 21.07 66.31 13.66
CA ASP A 414 20.06 67.33 14.01
C ASP A 414 20.44 68.07 15.30
N PHE A 415 20.92 67.34 16.33
CA PHE A 415 21.41 67.93 17.58
C PHE A 415 22.64 68.83 17.36
N LEU A 416 23.65 68.33 16.62
CA LEU A 416 24.89 69.07 16.35
C LEU A 416 24.62 70.32 15.50
N GLU A 417 23.68 70.24 14.55
CA GLU A 417 23.23 71.41 13.79
C GLU A 417 22.55 72.45 14.69
N ALA A 418 21.67 72.02 15.61
CA ALA A 418 21.03 72.90 16.56
C ALA A 418 22.05 73.56 17.51
N GLN A 419 23.07 72.82 17.94
CA GLN A 419 24.18 73.33 18.74
C GLN A 419 25.01 74.38 17.98
N GLY A 420 25.30 74.14 16.70
CA GLY A 420 26.03 75.07 15.84
C GLY A 420 25.28 76.36 15.54
N ARG A 421 23.94 76.33 15.51
CA ARG A 421 23.07 77.51 15.30
C ARG A 421 22.91 78.40 16.53
N GLY A 422 23.40 77.97 17.70
CA GLY A 422 23.44 78.76 18.94
C GLY A 422 22.41 78.33 20.00
N PRO A 423 22.45 78.94 21.21
CA PRO A 423 21.77 78.43 22.40
C PRO A 423 20.23 78.43 22.30
N ALA A 424 19.64 79.36 21.53
CA ALA A 424 18.20 79.41 21.32
C ALA A 424 17.68 78.23 20.46
N ALA A 425 18.43 77.85 19.43
CA ALA A 425 18.09 76.72 18.57
C ALA A 425 18.25 75.38 19.30
N LEU A 426 19.29 75.28 20.14
CA LEU A 426 19.50 74.11 21.00
C LEU A 426 18.36 73.94 22.02
N GLN A 427 17.90 75.01 22.67
CA GLN A 427 16.72 74.95 23.56
C GLN A 427 15.44 74.54 22.83
N GLN A 428 15.23 75.04 21.61
CA GLN A 428 14.09 74.62 20.79
C GLN A 428 14.15 73.12 20.47
N TRP A 429 15.32 72.61 20.09
CA TRP A 429 15.52 71.19 19.84
C TRP A 429 15.25 70.34 21.10
N HIS A 430 15.73 70.76 22.26
CA HIS A 430 15.47 70.06 23.54
C HIS A 430 13.97 69.97 23.84
N ASN A 431 13.23 71.06 23.66
CA ASN A 431 11.79 71.07 23.89
C ASN A 431 11.04 70.14 22.93
N VAL A 432 11.48 70.07 21.67
CA VAL A 432 10.92 69.15 20.67
C VAL A 432 11.24 67.70 21.05
N ALA A 433 12.51 67.39 21.33
CA ALA A 433 12.94 66.04 21.71
C ALA A 433 12.34 65.55 23.04
N GLN A 434 11.92 66.44 23.93
CA GLN A 434 11.19 66.10 25.16
C GLN A 434 9.69 65.88 24.95
N ALA A 435 9.11 66.48 23.90
CA ALA A 435 7.67 66.37 23.58
C ALA A 435 7.36 65.15 22.69
N LEU A 436 8.39 64.62 22.05
CA LEU A 436 8.45 63.30 21.43
C LEU A 436 8.36 62.23 22.53
#